data_AF-A0A6C0HCG0-F1
#
_entry.id   AF-A0A6C0HCG0-F1
#
_cell.length_a   1.000
_cell.length_b   1.000
_cell.length_c   1.000
_cell.angle_alpha   90.00
_cell.angle_beta   90.00
_cell.angle_gamma   90.00
#
_symmetry.space_group_name_H-M   'P 1'
#
loop_
_entity.id
_entity.type
_entity.pdbx_description
1 polymer ?
#
loop_
_entity_poly.entity_id
_entity_poly.type
_entity_poly.pdbx_seq_one_letter_code
_entity_poly.pdbx_strand_id
1 'polypeptide(L)' 'MEYTYLLINANDWEDMVIIVTEEEAIQASMKYPNSRVEIFSKNADIGYSPTYNYYKNGELYKS' A
#
# COMPACT_ATOMS: atom_id res chain seq x y z
N MET A 1 -4.19 -7.03 -13.89
CA MET A 1 -4.89 -6.74 -12.63
C MET A 1 -4.57 -5.31 -12.25
N GLU A 2 -5.57 -4.54 -11.87
CA GLU A 2 -5.38 -3.16 -11.42
C GLU A 2 -5.13 -3.20 -9.89
N TYR A 3 -4.15 -2.45 -9.42
CA TYR A 3 -3.78 -2.39 -8.01
C TYR A 3 -3.99 -0.99 -7.46
N THR A 4 -4.21 -0.89 -6.16
CA THR A 4 -4.21 0.36 -5.41
C THR A 4 -3.45 0.13 -4.13
N TYR A 5 -2.77 1.17 -3.66
CA TYR A 5 -1.81 1.10 -2.58
C TYR A 5 -2.27 2.01 -1.46
N LEU A 6 -2.20 1.52 -0.22
CA LEU A 6 -2.66 2.26 0.95
C LEU A 6 -1.49 2.46 1.91
N LEU A 7 -1.00 3.69 2.04
CA LEU A 7 -0.07 4.05 3.09
C LEU A 7 -0.85 4.23 4.40
N ILE A 8 -0.50 3.44 5.41
CA ILE A 8 -1.03 3.56 6.76
C ILE A 8 0.08 4.15 7.63
N ASN A 9 -0.07 5.41 8.04
CA ASN A 9 0.87 6.04 8.96
C ASN A 9 0.76 5.38 10.34
N ALA A 10 1.87 4.82 10.82
CA ALA A 10 1.90 4.10 12.11
C ALA A 10 1.61 4.99 13.33
N ASN A 11 1.78 6.31 13.20
CA ASN A 11 1.65 7.24 14.32
C ASN A 11 0.23 7.76 14.51
N ASP A 12 -0.55 7.88 13.44
CA ASP A 12 -1.91 8.39 13.49
C ASP A 12 -2.77 7.53 12.55
N TRP A 13 -3.63 6.69 13.11
CA TRP A 13 -4.60 5.87 12.37
C TRP A 13 -5.52 6.68 11.45
N GLU A 14 -5.51 8.01 11.56
CA GLU A 14 -6.39 8.92 10.85
C GLU A 14 -5.84 9.39 9.49
N ASP A 15 -4.53 9.27 9.24
CA ASP A 15 -3.91 9.70 7.98
C ASP A 15 -3.63 8.49 7.06
N MET A 16 -4.65 8.14 6.27
CA MET A 16 -4.55 7.17 5.18
C MET A 16 -4.36 7.88 3.84
N VAL A 17 -3.34 7.45 3.07
CA VAL A 17 -3.10 7.98 1.71
C VAL A 17 -3.30 6.86 0.69
N ILE A 18 -4.24 7.07 -0.22
CA ILE A 18 -4.43 6.22 -1.40
C ILE A 18 -3.41 6.64 -2.46
N ILE A 19 -2.63 5.68 -2.90
CA ILE A 19 -1.64 5.82 -3.97
C ILE A 19 -2.07 4.91 -5.13
N VAL A 20 -1.99 5.42 -6.35
CA VAL A 20 -2.52 4.73 -7.55
C VAL A 20 -1.43 4.14 -8.44
N THR A 21 -0.16 4.46 -8.18
CA THR A 21 0.98 3.92 -8.92
C THR A 21 1.92 3.13 -8.02
N GLU A 22 2.53 2.08 -8.58
CA GLU A 22 3.50 1.25 -7.85
C GLU A 22 4.75 2.06 -7.46
N GLU A 23 5.21 2.92 -8.35
CA GLU A 23 6.41 3.74 -8.12
C GLU A 23 6.23 4.68 -6.92
N GLU A 24 5.11 5.40 -6.85
CA GLU A 24 4.80 6.27 -5.71
C GLU A 24 4.63 5.46 -4.42
N ALA A 25 4.09 4.24 -4.50
CA ALA A 25 3.94 3.36 -3.34
C ALA A 25 5.31 2.93 -2.77
N ILE A 26 6.25 2.58 -3.65
CA ILE A 26 7.63 2.26 -3.28
C ILE A 26 8.29 3.49 -2.64
N GLN A 27 8.21 4.66 -3.28
CA GLN A 27 8.80 5.90 -2.75
C GLN A 27 8.20 6.30 -1.40
N ALA A 28 6.88 6.17 -1.23
CA ALA A 28 6.20 6.42 0.04
C ALA A 28 6.69 5.47 1.14
N SER A 29 6.87 4.18 0.82
CA SER A 29 7.39 3.19 1.77
C SER A 29 8.82 3.48 2.23
N MET A 30 9.63 4.14 1.40
CA MET A 30 10.98 4.60 1.74
C MET A 30 10.95 5.88 2.57
N LYS A 31 10.02 6.80 2.25
CA LYS A 31 9.84 8.07 2.96
C LYS A 31 9.35 7.86 4.40
N TYR A 32 8.51 6.86 4.63
CA TYR A 32 7.91 6.56 5.93
C TYR A 32 8.32 5.16 6.41
N PRO A 33 9.57 4.98 6.91
CA PRO A 33 10.15 3.66 7.14
C PRO A 33 9.48 2.83 8.25
N ASN A 34 8.75 3.51 9.15
CA ASN A 34 7.97 2.89 10.21
C ASN A 34 6.56 2.48 9.77
N SER A 35 6.15 2.89 8.57
CA SER A 35 4.84 2.59 7.98
C SER A 35 4.96 1.49 6.93
N ARG A 36 3.83 0.88 6.57
CA ARG A 36 3.74 -0.02 5.42
C ARG A 36 2.77 0.54 4.39
N VAL A 37 3.02 0.20 3.14
CA VAL A 37 2.10 0.49 2.03
C VAL A 37 1.44 -0.83 1.62
N GLU A 38 0.19 -1.02 2.00
CA GLU A 38 -0.58 -2.23 1.71
C GLU A 38 -1.05 -2.26 0.25
N ILE A 39 -1.04 -3.45 -0.36
CA ILE A 39 -1.43 -3.63 -1.75
C ILE A 39 -2.82 -4.27 -1.82
N PHE A 40 -3.72 -3.60 -2.52
CA PHE A 40 -5.07 -4.07 -2.81
C PHE A 40 -5.21 -4.37 -4.29
N SER A 41 -5.82 -5.51 -4.62
CA SER A 41 -6.22 -5.84 -5.99
C SER A 41 -7.64 -5.38 -6.23
N LYS A 42 -7.89 -4.84 -7.42
CA LYS A 42 -9.24 -4.48 -7.88
C LYS A 42 -9.85 -5.65 -8.64
N ASN A 43 -11.00 -6.10 -8.16
CA ASN A 43 -11.85 -7.12 -8.78
C ASN A 43 -13.15 -6.46 -9.27
N ALA A 44 -13.65 -6.89 -10.43
CA ALA A 44 -14.84 -6.30 -11.05
C ALA A 44 -16.11 -6.45 -10.17
N ASP A 45 -16.19 -7.53 -9.39
CA ASP A 45 -17.41 -7.90 -8.68
C ASP A 45 -17.50 -7.36 -7.24
N ILE A 46 -16.34 -7.15 -6.60
CA ILE A 46 -16.25 -6.84 -5.15
C ILE A 46 -15.46 -5.55 -4.84
N GLY A 47 -14.98 -4.85 -5.86
CA GLY A 47 -14.17 -3.64 -5.67
C GLY A 47 -12.74 -3.99 -5.28
N TYR A 48 -12.26 -3.52 -4.14
CA TYR A 48 -10.87 -3.70 -3.69
C TYR A 48 -10.75 -4.81 -2.66
N SER A 49 -9.81 -5.73 -2.87
CA SER A 49 -9.52 -6.85 -1.97
C SER A 49 -8.08 -6.77 -1.48
N PRO A 50 -7.81 -6.99 -0.19
CA PRO A 50 -6.45 -7.01 0.32
C PRO A 50 -5.68 -8.17 -0.30
N THR A 51 -4.46 -7.92 -0.76
CA THR A 51 -3.56 -8.99 -1.21
C THR A 51 -2.70 -9.55 -0.08
N TYR A 52 -2.71 -8.89 1.09
CA TYR A 52 -1.80 -9.11 2.23
C TYR A 52 -0.31 -8.89 1.92
N ASN A 53 0.03 -8.51 0.69
CA ASN A 53 1.35 -8.03 0.32
C ASN A 53 1.48 -6.54 0.66
N TYR A 54 2.71 -6.10 0.93
CA TYR A 54 2.98 -4.69 1.24
C TYR A 54 4.40 -4.28 0.87
N TYR A 55 4.61 -2.97 0.64
CA TYR A 55 5.94 -2.38 0.59
C TYR A 55 6.35 -1.82 1.95
N LYS A 56 7.61 -2.01 2.31
CA LYS A 56 8.25 -1.40 3.49
C LYS A 56 9.71 -1.12 3.17
N ASN A 57 10.18 0.10 3.40
CA ASN A 57 11.55 0.52 3.11
C ASN A 57 11.99 0.23 1.65
N GLY A 58 11.06 0.33 0.69
CA GLY A 58 11.33 0.05 -0.73
C GLY A 58 11.34 -1.44 -1.11
N GLU A 59 11.14 -2.35 -0.16
CA GLU A 59 11.12 -3.78 -0.39
C GLU A 59 9.69 -4.33 -0.41
N LEU A 60 9.43 -5.30 -1.30
CA LEU A 60 8.15 -6.01 -1.37
C LEU A 60 8.15 -7.22 -0.44
N TYR A 61 7.19 -7.26 0.48
CA TYR A 61 6.92 -8.40 1.35
C TYR A 61 5.67 -9.12 0.84
N LYS A 62 5.78 -10.44 0.70
CA LYS A 62 4.68 -11.30 0.23
C LYS A 62 4.21 -12.21 1.36
N SER A 63 2.89 -12.35 1.49
CA SER A 63 2.27 -13.23 2.49
C SER A 63 1.63 -14.47 1.86
#